data_AF-A0AA35IAA7-F1
#
_entry.id   AF-A0AA35IAA7-F1
#
_cell.length_a   1.000
_cell.length_b   1.000
_cell.length_c   1.000
_cell.angle_alpha   90.00
_cell.angle_beta   90.00
_cell.angle_gamma   90.00
#
_symmetry.space_group_name_H-M   'P 1'
#
loop_
_entity.id
_entity.type
_entity.pdbx_description
1 polymer ?
#
loop_
_entity_poly.entity_id
_entity_poly.type
_entity_poly.pdbx_seq_one_letter_code
_entity_poly.pdbx_strand_id
1 'polypeptide(L)'
;MVRPHAFTPNPETAADNSFQRSSPDIAAQALADVARDEVTQAAGRLEAEGVRVHLFDDFGEHNTPDSVFPNNWFSTHPGGHIAIYSMYSRNRRRERRADVIEMLKRDYRVQDVIDYSGLEQDELFLEGTGAMVFDHLSRVAYTARSNRADPIALERFSTHFNFEPMVFDTADEQGTPIYHTNVLMCVATEFALVGFGTFTNKARAEEVRMRLIESGRDVIDLSNQQISQFAGNAIELSGRDGRILALSRKAFDSLTGEQRQRIERSARLVPLDVPTIEMAGGSVRCMIAGIHLSPRLAAACA
;
A
#
# COMPACT_ATOMS: atom_id res chain seq x y z
N MET A 1 -3.79 -10.67 0.67
CA MET A 1 -2.63 -10.55 1.58
C MET A 1 -1.73 -11.75 1.37
N VAL A 2 -0.46 -11.67 1.75
CA VAL A 2 0.49 -12.79 1.67
C VAL A 2 1.04 -13.05 3.07
N ARG A 3 0.99 -14.30 3.52
CA ARG A 3 1.51 -14.77 4.80
C ARG A 3 2.93 -15.33 4.59
N PRO A 4 3.98 -14.69 5.12
CA PRO A 4 5.34 -15.12 4.89
C PRO A 4 5.76 -16.22 5.88
N HIS A 5 6.51 -17.22 5.42
CA HIS A 5 7.17 -18.22 6.29
C HIS A 5 8.71 -18.05 6.35
N ALA A 6 9.26 -17.15 5.54
CA ALA A 6 10.68 -16.83 5.47
C ALA A 6 10.94 -15.30 5.51
N PHE A 7 10.18 -14.58 6.35
CA PHE A 7 10.30 -13.13 6.48
C PHE A 7 11.63 -12.71 7.11
N THR A 8 12.25 -11.70 6.51
CA THR A 8 13.39 -10.97 7.07
C THR A 8 13.40 -9.55 6.47
N PRO A 9 13.85 -8.51 7.18
CA PRO A 9 14.15 -7.24 6.55
C PRO A 9 15.09 -7.44 5.36
N ASN A 10 14.70 -6.97 4.17
CA ASN A 10 15.39 -7.25 2.92
C ASN A 10 16.66 -6.38 2.76
N PRO A 11 17.87 -6.97 2.69
CA PRO A 11 19.10 -6.19 2.50
C PRO A 11 19.14 -5.43 1.17
N GLU A 12 18.49 -5.94 0.11
CA GLU A 12 18.47 -5.31 -1.23
C GLU A 12 17.62 -4.03 -1.29
N THR A 13 16.80 -3.76 -0.28
CA THR A 13 16.00 -2.53 -0.17
C THR A 13 16.49 -1.57 0.91
N ALA A 14 17.45 -2.00 1.75
CA ALA A 14 17.90 -1.19 2.88
C ALA A 14 18.54 0.13 2.48
N ALA A 15 19.11 0.22 1.27
CA ALA A 15 19.79 1.41 0.78
C ALA A 15 18.84 2.55 0.39
N ASP A 16 17.58 2.24 0.03
CA ASP A 16 16.59 3.22 -0.42
C ASP A 16 15.31 3.25 0.42
N ASN A 17 15.25 2.45 1.51
CA ASN A 17 14.14 2.39 2.45
C ASN A 17 14.59 2.82 3.86
N SER A 18 14.49 4.12 4.16
CA SER A 18 14.86 4.69 5.47
C SER A 18 13.96 4.24 6.63
N PHE A 19 12.85 3.56 6.35
CA PHE A 19 11.94 3.02 7.36
C PHE A 19 12.33 1.61 7.83
N GLN A 20 13.22 0.93 7.09
CA GLN A 20 13.69 -0.40 7.43
C GLN A 20 14.62 -0.37 8.65
N ARG A 21 14.45 -1.35 9.55
CA ARG A 21 15.28 -1.52 10.75
C ARG A 21 15.92 -2.90 10.75
N SER A 22 17.19 -2.98 11.10
CA SER A 22 17.86 -4.26 11.38
C SER A 22 17.65 -4.67 12.83
N SER A 23 17.45 -5.97 13.06
CA SER A 23 17.53 -6.56 14.40
C SER A 23 18.49 -7.75 14.32
N PRO A 24 19.80 -7.53 14.49
CA PRO A 24 20.81 -8.58 14.32
C PRO A 24 20.73 -9.68 15.38
N ASP A 25 20.01 -9.44 16.48
CA ASP A 25 19.96 -10.33 17.65
C ASP A 25 18.81 -11.36 17.63
N ILE A 26 17.90 -11.28 16.65
CA ILE A 26 16.78 -12.23 16.53
C ILE A 26 17.14 -13.29 15.47
N ALA A 27 17.03 -14.57 15.84
CA ALA A 27 17.18 -15.66 14.88
C ALA A 27 16.15 -15.52 13.76
N ALA A 28 16.61 -15.58 12.49
CA ALA A 28 15.77 -15.33 11.32
C ALA A 28 14.47 -16.16 11.29
N GLN A 29 14.53 -17.42 11.73
CA GLN A 29 13.33 -18.27 11.78
C GLN A 29 12.32 -17.81 12.84
N ALA A 30 12.78 -17.37 14.02
CA ALA A 30 11.90 -16.85 15.06
C ALA A 30 11.22 -15.55 14.60
N LEU A 31 11.94 -14.70 13.86
CA LEU A 31 11.39 -13.50 13.25
C LEU A 31 10.30 -13.84 12.22
N ALA A 32 10.56 -14.83 11.37
CA ALA A 32 9.61 -15.30 10.37
C ALA A 32 8.34 -15.88 10.99
N ASP A 33 8.46 -16.67 12.07
CA ASP A 33 7.31 -17.25 12.78
C ASP A 33 6.42 -16.15 13.39
N VAL A 34 7.03 -15.12 14.01
CA VAL A 34 6.27 -13.97 14.56
C VAL A 34 5.59 -13.19 13.43
N ALA A 35 6.30 -12.88 12.34
CA ALA A 35 5.72 -12.20 11.18
C ALA A 35 4.54 -12.97 10.56
N ARG A 36 4.66 -14.29 10.46
CA ARG A 36 3.59 -15.18 9.99
C ARG A 36 2.35 -15.07 10.88
N ASP A 37 2.55 -15.10 12.19
CA ASP A 37 1.48 -15.04 13.18
C ASP A 37 0.82 -13.65 13.21
N GLU A 38 1.60 -12.56 13.06
CA GLU A 38 1.10 -11.19 12.90
C GLU A 38 0.18 -11.07 11.67
N VAL A 39 0.61 -11.57 10.50
CA VAL A 39 -0.22 -11.55 9.28
C VAL A 39 -1.49 -12.38 9.46
N THR A 40 -1.38 -13.55 10.10
CA THR A 40 -2.54 -14.42 10.36
C THR A 40 -3.58 -13.71 11.25
N GLN A 41 -3.12 -13.06 12.32
CA GLN A 41 -3.99 -12.30 13.23
C GLN A 41 -4.59 -11.07 12.54
N ALA A 42 -3.79 -10.35 11.75
CA ALA A 42 -4.26 -9.21 10.96
C ALA A 42 -5.37 -9.62 9.98
N ALA A 43 -5.19 -10.73 9.25
CA ALA A 43 -6.21 -11.29 8.37
C ALA A 43 -7.49 -11.65 9.13
N GLY A 44 -7.39 -12.40 10.23
CA GLY A 44 -8.55 -12.78 11.04
C GLY A 44 -9.28 -11.57 11.64
N ARG A 45 -8.55 -10.50 12.02
CA ARG A 45 -9.17 -9.27 12.50
C ARG A 45 -9.95 -8.55 11.40
N LEU A 46 -9.39 -8.47 10.19
CA LEU A 46 -10.09 -7.90 9.03
C LEU A 46 -11.32 -8.73 8.64
N GLU A 47 -11.27 -10.05 8.76
CA GLU A 47 -12.43 -10.93 8.52
C GLU A 47 -13.53 -10.74 9.56
N ALA A 48 -13.19 -10.54 10.84
CA ALA A 48 -14.16 -10.16 11.88
C ALA A 48 -14.85 -8.80 11.56
N GLU A 49 -14.08 -7.92 10.91
CA GLU A 49 -14.44 -6.76 10.08
C GLU A 49 -15.64 -6.93 9.13
N GLY A 50 -15.83 -8.14 8.63
CA GLY A 50 -16.60 -8.40 7.40
C GLY A 50 -15.82 -8.13 6.11
N VAL A 51 -14.51 -7.88 6.18
CA VAL A 51 -13.67 -7.78 4.98
C VAL A 51 -13.39 -9.18 4.45
N ARG A 52 -13.63 -9.41 3.17
CA ARG A 52 -13.21 -10.65 2.51
C ARG A 52 -11.70 -10.64 2.29
N VAL A 53 -10.98 -11.51 3.00
CA VAL A 53 -9.52 -11.65 2.84
C VAL A 53 -9.21 -12.87 2.00
N HIS A 54 -8.37 -12.69 0.98
CA HIS A 54 -7.69 -13.80 0.30
C HIS A 54 -6.26 -13.84 0.82
N LEU A 55 -5.90 -14.93 1.50
CA LEU A 55 -4.59 -15.12 2.09
C LEU A 55 -3.82 -16.20 1.33
N PHE A 56 -2.62 -15.87 0.87
CA PHE A 56 -1.72 -16.79 0.19
C PHE A 56 -0.47 -17.02 1.04
N ASP A 57 -0.01 -18.26 1.15
CA ASP A 57 1.25 -18.59 1.81
C ASP A 57 2.43 -18.40 0.87
N ASP A 58 3.51 -17.79 1.35
CA ASP A 58 4.85 -17.82 0.75
C ASP A 58 5.77 -18.65 1.65
N PHE A 59 6.17 -19.85 1.19
CA PHE A 59 7.03 -20.75 1.96
C PHE A 59 8.52 -20.44 1.80
N GLY A 60 8.87 -19.35 1.11
CA GLY A 60 10.24 -18.88 0.94
C GLY A 60 10.95 -19.47 -0.28
N GLU A 61 10.26 -20.21 -1.14
CA GLU A 61 10.85 -20.92 -2.29
C GLU A 61 11.53 -20.00 -3.30
N HIS A 62 11.17 -18.72 -3.31
CA HIS A 62 11.64 -17.73 -4.27
C HIS A 62 12.62 -16.70 -3.68
N ASN A 63 13.00 -16.84 -2.40
CA ASN A 63 13.83 -15.87 -1.69
C ASN A 63 13.28 -14.44 -1.84
N THR A 64 12.02 -14.28 -1.44
CA THR A 64 11.21 -13.06 -1.57
C THR A 64 10.78 -12.53 -0.20
N PRO A 65 11.70 -11.98 0.60
CA PRO A 65 11.41 -11.56 1.98
C PRO A 65 10.31 -10.48 2.10
N ASP A 66 10.13 -9.65 1.07
CA ASP A 66 9.13 -8.59 1.02
C ASP A 66 7.80 -9.02 0.37
N SER A 67 7.60 -10.32 0.07
CA SER A 67 6.36 -10.81 -0.57
C SER A 67 5.09 -10.54 0.24
N VAL A 68 5.26 -10.28 1.54
CA VAL A 68 4.21 -9.81 2.46
C VAL A 68 3.58 -8.49 2.02
N PHE A 69 4.20 -7.74 1.09
CA PHE A 69 3.71 -6.50 0.51
C PHE A 69 3.21 -6.66 -0.94
N PRO A 70 2.10 -7.39 -1.17
CA PRO A 70 1.60 -7.67 -2.52
C PRO A 70 1.14 -6.41 -3.28
N ASN A 71 0.88 -5.33 -2.55
CA ASN A 71 0.35 -4.07 -3.10
C ASN A 71 1.35 -3.36 -4.05
N ASN A 72 2.62 -3.75 -4.01
CA ASN A 72 3.67 -3.17 -4.84
C ASN A 72 3.74 -3.75 -6.24
N TRP A 73 3.45 -5.05 -6.41
CA TRP A 73 3.65 -5.71 -7.71
C TRP A 73 2.37 -5.82 -8.55
N PHE A 74 1.18 -5.65 -7.95
CA PHE A 74 -0.06 -5.50 -8.71
C PHE A 74 -1.09 -4.59 -8.06
N SER A 75 -2.06 -4.18 -8.85
CA SER A 75 -3.29 -3.57 -8.39
C SER A 75 -4.47 -3.99 -9.27
N THR A 76 -5.68 -3.76 -8.78
CA THR A 76 -6.91 -4.05 -9.53
C THR A 76 -7.77 -2.80 -9.62
N HIS A 77 -8.53 -2.67 -10.70
CA HIS A 77 -9.28 -1.46 -11.01
C HIS A 77 -10.70 -1.78 -11.48
N PRO A 78 -11.65 -0.85 -11.27
CA PRO A 78 -13.00 -0.94 -11.85
C PRO A 78 -12.94 -1.18 -13.36
N GLY A 79 -13.95 -1.84 -13.91
CA GLY A 79 -13.95 -2.27 -15.33
C GLY A 79 -13.29 -3.63 -15.56
N GLY A 80 -12.70 -4.24 -14.52
CA GLY A 80 -12.13 -5.58 -14.61
C GLY A 80 -10.66 -5.57 -15.02
N HIS A 81 -9.91 -4.51 -14.72
CA HIS A 81 -8.52 -4.39 -15.13
C HIS A 81 -7.57 -4.76 -14.00
N ILE A 82 -6.49 -5.45 -14.33
CA ILE A 82 -5.36 -5.73 -13.44
C ILE A 82 -4.13 -5.05 -14.02
N ALA A 83 -3.37 -4.35 -13.18
CA ALA A 83 -2.04 -3.86 -13.53
C ALA A 83 -0.98 -4.72 -12.82
N ILE A 84 0.02 -5.20 -13.56
CA ILE A 84 1.23 -5.82 -13.02
C ILE A 84 2.38 -4.84 -13.21
N TYR A 85 3.18 -4.64 -12.18
CA TYR A 85 4.11 -3.52 -12.10
C TYR A 85 5.58 -3.91 -12.25
N SER A 86 6.39 -2.97 -12.75
CA SER A 86 7.85 -3.04 -12.75
C SER A 86 8.41 -2.72 -11.36
N MET A 87 9.30 -3.57 -10.87
CA MET A 87 9.88 -3.48 -9.53
C MET A 87 11.36 -3.08 -9.60
N TYR A 88 11.77 -2.10 -8.77
CA TYR A 88 13.12 -1.56 -8.78
C TYR A 88 14.14 -2.63 -8.37
N SER A 89 14.01 -3.13 -7.14
CA SER A 89 14.87 -4.18 -6.59
C SER A 89 14.69 -5.49 -7.34
N ARG A 90 15.82 -6.10 -7.74
CA ARG A 90 15.82 -7.31 -8.58
C ARG A 90 15.18 -8.50 -7.89
N ASN A 91 15.39 -8.68 -6.59
CA ASN A 91 14.75 -9.78 -5.86
C ASN A 91 13.23 -9.66 -5.79
N ARG A 92 12.71 -8.44 -5.64
CA ARG A 92 11.28 -8.18 -5.55
C ARG A 92 10.50 -8.51 -6.81
N ARG A 93 11.16 -8.55 -7.96
CA ARG A 93 10.58 -9.00 -9.25
C ARG A 93 10.04 -10.43 -9.19
N ARG A 94 10.60 -11.27 -8.30
CA ARG A 94 10.17 -12.67 -8.09
C ARG A 94 8.92 -12.79 -7.21
N GLU A 95 8.45 -11.70 -6.60
CA GLU A 95 7.23 -11.67 -5.79
C GLU A 95 5.95 -11.80 -6.63
N ARG A 96 6.05 -11.54 -7.94
CA ARG A 96 4.92 -11.65 -8.86
C ARG A 96 4.44 -13.10 -8.94
N ARG A 97 3.17 -13.28 -8.58
CA ARG A 97 2.57 -14.62 -8.37
C ARG A 97 1.43 -14.89 -9.34
N ALA A 98 1.63 -15.88 -10.20
CA ALA A 98 0.63 -16.27 -11.20
C ALA A 98 -0.64 -16.85 -10.56
N ASP A 99 -0.52 -17.60 -9.46
CA ASP A 99 -1.65 -18.20 -8.75
C ASP A 99 -2.62 -17.16 -8.16
N VAL A 100 -2.09 -16.00 -7.72
CA VAL A 100 -2.91 -14.84 -7.32
C VAL A 100 -3.72 -14.31 -8.50
N ILE A 101 -3.08 -14.12 -9.67
CA ILE A 101 -3.75 -13.62 -10.88
C ILE A 101 -4.80 -14.62 -11.39
N GLU A 102 -4.50 -15.91 -11.36
CA GLU A 102 -5.44 -16.96 -11.77
C GLU A 102 -6.64 -17.06 -10.81
N MET A 103 -6.43 -16.89 -9.50
CA MET A 103 -7.55 -16.75 -8.55
C MET A 103 -8.44 -15.55 -8.91
N LEU A 104 -7.84 -14.39 -9.22
CA LEU A 104 -8.60 -13.20 -9.60
C LEU A 104 -9.42 -13.43 -10.87
N LYS A 105 -8.84 -14.07 -11.90
CA LYS A 105 -9.56 -14.40 -13.15
C LYS A 105 -10.71 -15.39 -12.93
N ARG A 106 -10.51 -16.36 -12.04
CA ARG A 106 -11.49 -17.41 -11.70
C ARG A 106 -12.65 -16.87 -10.87
N ASP A 107 -12.37 -16.05 -9.86
CA ASP A 107 -13.36 -15.66 -8.84
C ASP A 107 -13.97 -14.27 -9.11
N TYR A 108 -13.32 -13.45 -9.94
CA TYR A 108 -13.74 -12.10 -10.30
C TYR A 108 -13.85 -11.90 -11.81
N ARG A 109 -14.55 -10.83 -12.20
CA ARG A 109 -14.68 -10.42 -13.60
C ARG A 109 -13.44 -9.64 -14.02
N VAL A 110 -12.45 -10.36 -14.54
CA VAL A 110 -11.27 -9.78 -15.19
C VAL A 110 -11.53 -9.66 -16.69
N GLN A 111 -11.33 -8.46 -17.24
CA GLN A 111 -11.38 -8.15 -18.66
C GLN A 111 -9.98 -8.09 -19.27
N ASP A 112 -9.04 -7.47 -18.57
CA ASP A 112 -7.71 -7.23 -19.09
C ASP A 112 -6.64 -7.28 -18.00
N VAL A 113 -5.44 -7.70 -18.38
CA VAL A 113 -4.24 -7.71 -17.53
C VAL A 113 -3.15 -6.98 -18.28
N ILE A 114 -2.79 -5.81 -17.76
CA ILE A 114 -1.78 -4.93 -18.34
C ILE A 114 -0.48 -5.14 -17.55
N ASP A 115 0.54 -5.66 -18.22
CA ASP A 115 1.82 -5.99 -17.61
C ASP A 115 2.90 -4.96 -17.97
N TYR A 116 3.34 -4.19 -16.97
CA TYR A 116 4.41 -3.21 -17.06
C TYR A 116 5.79 -3.78 -16.67
N SER A 117 5.89 -5.06 -16.29
CA SER A 117 7.19 -5.65 -15.90
C SER A 117 8.23 -5.62 -17.02
N GLY A 118 7.80 -5.55 -18.28
CA GLY A 118 8.69 -5.35 -19.43
C GLY A 118 9.50 -4.03 -19.37
N LEU A 119 8.99 -3.01 -18.67
CA LEU A 119 9.68 -1.72 -18.49
C LEU A 119 10.97 -1.82 -17.67
N GLU A 120 11.16 -2.92 -16.93
CA GLU A 120 12.36 -3.17 -16.13
C GLU A 120 13.64 -3.28 -16.97
N GLN A 121 13.51 -3.57 -18.27
CA GLN A 121 14.66 -3.61 -19.22
C GLN A 121 15.15 -2.21 -19.58
N ASP A 122 14.28 -1.21 -19.48
CA ASP A 122 14.58 0.20 -19.77
C ASP A 122 14.86 1.00 -18.47
N GLU A 123 15.03 0.31 -17.33
CA GLU A 123 15.20 0.92 -16.01
C GLU A 123 14.06 1.85 -15.57
N LEU A 124 12.83 1.58 -16.05
CA LEU A 124 11.62 2.32 -15.67
C LEU A 124 10.77 1.54 -14.67
N PHE A 125 10.57 2.10 -13.47
CA PHE A 125 9.97 1.41 -12.33
C PHE A 125 8.71 2.09 -11.82
N LEU A 126 7.71 1.32 -11.39
CA LEU A 126 6.49 1.85 -10.79
C LEU A 126 5.92 0.82 -9.81
N GLU A 127 6.28 0.89 -8.53
CA GLU A 127 5.91 -0.12 -7.51
C GLU A 127 4.46 0.02 -6.98
N GLY A 128 3.52 -0.03 -7.92
CA GLY A 128 2.09 -0.18 -7.69
C GLY A 128 1.52 0.81 -6.68
N THR A 129 0.70 0.30 -5.77
CA THR A 129 0.04 1.14 -4.74
C THR A 129 0.93 1.46 -3.54
N GLY A 130 2.22 1.09 -3.60
CA GLY A 130 3.25 1.68 -2.74
C GLY A 130 3.66 3.04 -3.27
N ALA A 131 4.03 3.06 -4.55
CA ALA A 131 4.43 4.26 -5.28
C ALA A 131 3.25 5.21 -5.55
N MET A 132 2.02 4.71 -5.70
CA MET A 132 0.84 5.52 -6.03
C MET A 132 -0.24 5.45 -4.96
N VAL A 133 -0.84 6.60 -4.65
CA VAL A 133 -2.08 6.69 -3.86
C VAL A 133 -3.18 7.25 -4.74
N PHE A 134 -4.24 6.47 -4.93
CA PHE A 134 -5.34 6.83 -5.83
C PHE A 134 -6.44 7.57 -5.09
N ASP A 135 -6.87 8.68 -5.66
CA ASP A 135 -8.20 9.21 -5.46
C ASP A 135 -9.11 8.69 -6.56
N HIS A 136 -9.90 7.67 -6.22
CA HIS A 136 -10.82 7.04 -7.16
C HIS A 136 -12.00 7.95 -7.56
N LEU A 137 -12.36 8.94 -6.73
CA LEU A 137 -13.46 9.86 -7.00
C LEU A 137 -13.06 10.97 -7.98
N SER A 138 -11.93 11.63 -7.71
CA SER A 138 -11.43 12.71 -8.59
C SER A 138 -10.56 12.20 -9.73
N ARG A 139 -10.25 10.90 -9.76
CA ARG A 139 -9.41 10.24 -10.76
C ARG A 139 -8.00 10.80 -10.79
N VAL A 140 -7.40 11.03 -9.62
CA VAL A 140 -6.01 11.49 -9.46
C VAL A 140 -5.13 10.37 -8.90
N ALA A 141 -3.93 10.21 -9.46
CA ALA A 141 -2.88 9.36 -8.91
C ALA A 141 -1.79 10.25 -8.29
N TYR A 142 -1.81 10.34 -6.95
CA TYR A 142 -0.78 11.06 -6.19
C TYR A 142 0.50 10.21 -6.13
N THR A 143 1.64 10.78 -6.47
CA THR A 143 2.91 10.05 -6.57
C THR A 143 4.09 10.90 -6.11
N ALA A 144 4.74 10.50 -5.02
CA ALA A 144 6.05 10.96 -4.62
C ALA A 144 7.10 10.38 -5.57
N ARG A 145 7.95 11.24 -6.15
CA ARG A 145 9.04 10.81 -7.02
C ARG A 145 10.11 10.05 -6.23
N SER A 146 10.50 8.89 -6.71
CA SER A 146 11.58 8.07 -6.15
C SER A 146 12.13 7.10 -7.20
N ASN A 147 13.15 6.30 -6.85
CA ASN A 147 13.64 5.20 -7.70
C ASN A 147 12.56 4.14 -8.01
N ARG A 148 11.45 4.15 -7.27
CA ARG A 148 10.34 3.19 -7.36
C ARG A 148 9.11 3.77 -8.06
N ALA A 149 9.20 5.00 -8.55
CA ALA A 149 8.11 5.74 -9.17
C ALA A 149 8.62 6.66 -10.28
N ASP A 150 8.85 6.08 -11.46
CA ASP A 150 9.27 6.80 -12.65
C ASP A 150 8.09 7.55 -13.31
N PRO A 151 8.23 8.86 -13.63
CA PRO A 151 7.16 9.64 -14.25
C PRO A 151 6.67 9.11 -15.61
N ILE A 152 7.53 8.49 -16.42
CA ILE A 152 7.17 7.93 -17.73
C ILE A 152 6.31 6.67 -17.52
N ALA A 153 6.70 5.80 -16.59
CA ALA A 153 5.91 4.63 -16.24
C ALA A 153 4.55 5.03 -15.66
N LEU A 154 4.53 6.06 -14.80
CA LEU A 154 3.30 6.64 -14.26
C LEU A 154 2.40 7.20 -15.36
N GLU A 155 2.93 7.94 -16.33
CA GLU A 155 2.14 8.51 -17.44
C GLU A 155 1.48 7.42 -18.29
N ARG A 156 2.22 6.32 -18.58
CA ARG A 156 1.66 5.14 -19.26
C ARG A 156 0.54 4.50 -18.45
N PHE A 157 0.72 4.35 -17.14
CA PHE A 157 -0.33 3.87 -16.24
C PHE A 157 -1.56 4.78 -16.26
N SER A 158 -1.35 6.07 -16.05
CA SER A 158 -2.38 7.11 -16.03
C SER A 158 -3.21 7.14 -17.31
N THR A 159 -2.56 6.97 -18.47
CA THR A 159 -3.23 6.92 -19.77
C THR A 159 -4.11 5.67 -19.91
N HIS A 160 -3.60 4.48 -19.55
CA HIS A 160 -4.38 3.24 -19.66
C HIS A 160 -5.55 3.20 -18.66
N PHE A 161 -5.32 3.67 -17.45
CA PHE A 161 -6.28 3.56 -16.36
C PHE A 161 -7.09 4.84 -16.15
N ASN A 162 -6.98 5.86 -17.00
CA ASN A 162 -7.70 7.13 -16.92
C ASN A 162 -7.58 7.82 -15.56
N PHE A 163 -6.34 8.02 -15.10
CA PHE A 163 -6.00 8.81 -13.92
C PHE A 163 -5.14 10.00 -14.32
N GLU A 164 -5.40 11.17 -13.76
CA GLU A 164 -4.49 12.31 -13.85
C GLU A 164 -3.29 12.06 -12.92
N PRO A 165 -2.04 12.07 -13.43
CA PRO A 165 -0.86 11.94 -12.59
C PRO A 165 -0.57 13.26 -11.86
N MET A 166 -0.41 13.20 -10.53
CA MET A 166 0.02 14.35 -9.72
C MET A 166 1.31 14.01 -8.99
N VAL A 167 2.43 14.36 -9.62
CA VAL A 167 3.78 14.07 -9.13
C VAL A 167 4.29 15.19 -8.23
N PHE A 168 4.94 14.82 -7.13
CA PHE A 168 5.59 15.75 -6.20
C PHE A 168 6.89 15.17 -5.64
N ASP A 169 7.77 16.07 -5.19
CA ASP A 169 9.04 15.71 -4.57
C ASP A 169 8.90 15.77 -3.05
N THR A 170 9.48 14.78 -2.37
CA THR A 170 9.47 14.66 -0.91
C THR A 170 10.86 14.36 -0.38
N ALA A 171 11.08 14.59 0.91
CA ALA A 171 12.31 14.22 1.59
C ALA A 171 12.05 13.85 3.05
N ASP A 172 12.81 12.90 3.57
CA ASP A 172 12.92 12.64 5.01
C ASP A 172 13.79 13.70 5.71
N GLU A 173 13.99 13.53 7.02
CA GLU A 173 14.79 14.46 7.84
C GLU A 173 16.27 14.54 7.40
N GLN A 174 16.75 13.55 6.64
CA GLN A 174 18.10 13.49 6.10
C GLN A 174 18.19 14.05 4.67
N GLY A 175 17.07 14.52 4.10
CA GLY A 175 17.02 15.03 2.73
C GLY A 175 16.89 13.95 1.66
N THR A 176 16.63 12.69 2.06
CA THR A 176 16.51 11.55 1.14
C THR A 176 15.08 11.46 0.62
N PRO A 177 14.87 11.26 -0.70
CA PRO A 177 13.53 11.05 -1.24
C PRO A 177 12.80 9.90 -0.57
N ILE A 178 11.54 10.12 -0.19
CA ILE A 178 10.74 9.08 0.47
C ILE A 178 10.23 8.12 -0.61
N TYR A 179 10.57 6.85 -0.44
CA TYR A 179 10.53 5.86 -1.51
C TYR A 179 9.11 5.49 -1.98
N HIS A 180 8.11 5.50 -1.09
CA HIS A 180 6.70 5.16 -1.40
C HIS A 180 5.74 6.23 -0.88
N THR A 181 4.81 6.64 -1.76
CA THR A 181 3.76 7.62 -1.45
C THR A 181 2.82 7.17 -0.35
N ASN A 182 2.52 5.87 -0.28
CA ASN A 182 1.57 5.33 0.70
C ASN A 182 2.09 5.34 2.15
N VAL A 183 3.35 5.70 2.38
CA VAL A 183 3.90 5.96 3.72
C VAL A 183 3.52 7.37 4.18
N LEU A 184 3.33 8.28 3.22
CA LEU A 184 3.11 9.70 3.44
C LEU A 184 1.65 10.09 3.49
N MET A 185 0.81 9.34 2.78
CA MET A 185 -0.59 9.69 2.65
C MET A 185 -1.52 8.49 2.45
N CYS A 186 -2.74 8.68 2.94
CA CYS A 186 -3.89 7.80 2.73
C CYS A 186 -5.06 8.66 2.27
N VAL A 187 -5.65 8.32 1.13
CA VAL A 187 -6.88 8.97 0.63
C VAL A 187 -8.05 8.02 0.86
N ALA A 188 -8.93 8.41 1.78
CA ALA A 188 -10.19 7.70 2.06
C ALA A 188 -11.36 8.40 1.34
N THR A 189 -12.58 7.94 1.58
CA THR A 189 -13.76 8.53 0.94
C THR A 189 -14.06 9.94 1.45
N GLU A 190 -14.10 10.17 2.77
CA GLU A 190 -14.48 11.47 3.37
C GLU A 190 -13.29 12.28 3.90
N PHE A 191 -12.11 11.68 4.02
CA PHE A 191 -10.93 12.32 4.59
C PHE A 191 -9.66 11.91 3.85
N ALA A 192 -8.59 12.66 4.06
CA ALA A 192 -7.26 12.29 3.64
C ALA A 192 -6.27 12.54 4.77
N LEU A 193 -5.39 11.57 5.04
CA LEU A 193 -4.25 11.74 5.93
C LEU A 193 -3.04 12.08 5.07
N VAL A 194 -2.34 13.18 5.34
CA VAL A 194 -1.20 13.60 4.52
C VAL A 194 -0.13 14.25 5.37
N GLY A 195 1.12 13.78 5.25
CA GLY A 195 2.28 14.43 5.86
C GLY A 195 2.84 15.57 5.02
N PHE A 196 2.20 16.75 5.03
CA PHE A 196 2.63 17.87 4.18
C PHE A 196 4.03 18.41 4.54
N GLY A 197 4.50 18.16 5.77
CA GLY A 197 5.85 18.49 6.21
C GLY A 197 6.97 17.78 5.44
N THR A 198 6.65 16.70 4.70
CA THR A 198 7.62 15.94 3.90
C THR A 198 7.81 16.49 2.48
N PHE A 199 6.94 17.40 2.02
CA PHE A 199 7.03 17.98 0.68
C PHE A 199 8.17 18.99 0.61
N THR A 200 9.03 18.86 -0.40
CA THR A 200 10.15 19.82 -0.59
C THR A 200 9.70 21.11 -1.26
N ASN A 201 8.59 21.08 -2.01
CA ASN A 201 7.98 22.23 -2.65
C ASN A 201 6.64 22.60 -2.00
N LYS A 202 6.60 23.74 -1.30
CA LYS A 202 5.41 24.23 -0.59
C LYS A 202 4.24 24.58 -1.50
N ALA A 203 4.50 25.10 -2.71
CA ALA A 203 3.44 25.40 -3.67
C ALA A 203 2.76 24.11 -4.14
N ARG A 204 3.55 23.07 -4.44
CA ARG A 204 3.02 21.76 -4.80
C ARG A 204 2.25 21.09 -3.65
N ALA A 205 2.74 21.24 -2.42
CA ALA A 205 2.03 20.77 -1.22
C ALA A 205 0.65 21.42 -1.10
N GLU A 206 0.56 22.73 -1.33
CA GLU A 206 -0.71 23.46 -1.29
C GLU A 206 -1.63 23.05 -2.44
N GLU A 207 -1.12 22.83 -3.64
CA GLU A 207 -1.92 22.29 -4.75
C GLU A 207 -2.52 20.92 -4.42
N VAL A 208 -1.73 20.01 -3.84
CA VAL A 208 -2.23 18.69 -3.39
C VAL A 208 -3.31 18.86 -2.31
N ARG A 209 -3.07 19.75 -1.34
CA ARG A 209 -4.03 20.06 -0.27
C ARG A 209 -5.35 20.56 -0.85
N MET A 210 -5.30 21.55 -1.73
CA MET A 210 -6.48 22.14 -2.35
C MET A 210 -7.23 21.11 -3.20
N ARG A 211 -6.53 20.27 -3.96
CA ARG A 211 -7.15 19.20 -4.75
C ARG A 211 -7.96 18.22 -3.88
N LEU A 212 -7.44 17.86 -2.71
CA LEU A 212 -8.13 16.98 -1.76
C LEU A 212 -9.34 17.68 -1.12
N ILE A 213 -9.22 18.96 -0.79
CA ILE A 213 -10.34 19.77 -0.24
C ILE A 213 -11.45 19.95 -1.28
N GLU A 214 -11.10 20.28 -2.52
CA GLU A 214 -12.06 20.48 -3.63
C GLU A 214 -12.83 19.20 -3.97
N SER A 215 -12.24 18.03 -3.71
CA SER A 215 -12.92 16.74 -3.82
C SER A 215 -13.75 16.38 -2.59
N GLY A 216 -13.94 17.32 -1.66
CA GLY A 216 -14.85 17.22 -0.52
C GLY A 216 -14.26 16.59 0.74
N ARG A 217 -12.95 16.36 0.79
CA ARG A 217 -12.33 15.63 1.89
C ARG A 217 -11.91 16.51 3.05
N ASP A 218 -12.08 15.97 4.24
CA ASP A 218 -11.46 16.48 5.45
C ASP A 218 -9.94 16.17 5.44
N VAL A 219 -9.10 17.18 5.20
CA VAL A 219 -7.65 16.98 5.15
C VAL A 219 -7.05 17.03 6.54
N ILE A 220 -6.50 15.90 6.98
CA ILE A 220 -5.88 15.70 8.28
C ILE A 220 -4.36 15.68 8.09
N ASP A 221 -3.70 16.73 8.56
CA ASP A 221 -2.23 16.83 8.49
C ASP A 221 -1.57 15.84 9.46
N LEU A 222 -0.52 15.17 8.99
CA LEU A 222 0.30 14.26 9.78
C LEU A 222 1.68 14.89 10.03
N SER A 223 2.15 14.86 11.28
CA SER A 223 3.51 15.29 11.59
C SER A 223 4.55 14.28 11.07
N ASN A 224 5.80 14.70 10.89
CA ASN A 224 6.89 13.79 10.53
C ASN A 224 7.06 12.65 11.55
N GLN A 225 6.77 12.92 12.83
CA GLN A 225 6.73 11.89 13.86
C GLN A 225 5.63 10.86 13.61
N GLN A 226 4.43 11.29 13.19
CA GLN A 226 3.34 10.37 12.86
C GLN A 226 3.64 9.57 11.60
N ILE A 227 4.28 10.18 10.60
CA ILE A 227 4.78 9.48 9.40
C ILE A 227 5.79 8.40 9.79
N SER A 228 6.73 8.68 10.70
CA SER A 228 7.70 7.66 11.19
C SER A 228 7.06 6.54 12.03
N GLN A 229 5.82 6.74 12.48
CA GLN A 229 4.98 5.70 13.09
C GLN A 229 3.96 5.10 12.10
N PHE A 230 4.17 5.28 10.79
CA PHE A 230 3.33 4.73 9.72
C PHE A 230 1.88 5.23 9.69
N ALA A 231 1.58 6.42 10.24
CA ALA A 231 0.22 6.96 10.24
C ALA A 231 -0.37 7.19 8.83
N GLY A 232 0.48 7.45 7.82
CA GLY A 232 0.05 7.52 6.43
C GLY A 232 -0.21 6.16 5.78
N ASN A 233 0.37 5.08 6.32
CA ASN A 233 0.29 3.71 5.78
C ASN A 233 -0.99 2.99 6.24
N ALA A 234 -2.12 3.66 6.02
CA ALA A 234 -3.46 3.19 6.33
C ALA A 234 -4.28 2.93 5.05
N ILE A 235 -5.35 2.15 5.16
CA ILE A 235 -6.27 1.88 4.05
C ILE A 235 -7.72 1.85 4.52
N GLU A 236 -8.58 2.58 3.81
CA GLU A 236 -10.02 2.45 4.00
C GLU A 236 -10.54 1.18 3.31
N LEU A 237 -11.32 0.38 4.03
CA LEU A 237 -11.90 -0.87 3.54
C LEU A 237 -13.42 -0.87 3.81
N SER A 238 -14.14 -1.65 3.01
CA SER A 238 -15.57 -1.91 3.27
C SER A 238 -15.70 -3.06 4.25
N GLY A 239 -16.11 -2.76 5.48
CA GLY A 239 -16.52 -3.75 6.48
C GLY A 239 -18.02 -4.05 6.42
N ARG A 240 -18.49 -4.98 7.27
CA ARG A 240 -19.90 -5.38 7.38
C ARG A 240 -20.79 -4.22 7.82
N ASP A 241 -20.33 -3.45 8.80
CA ASP A 241 -21.14 -2.42 9.49
C ASP A 241 -20.80 -0.99 9.01
N GLY A 242 -20.03 -0.87 7.92
CA GLY A 242 -19.58 0.42 7.37
C GLY A 242 -18.11 0.41 6.96
N ARG A 243 -17.59 1.60 6.65
CA ARG A 243 -16.18 1.79 6.29
C ARG A 243 -15.31 1.61 7.53
N ILE A 244 -14.16 0.97 7.36
CA ILE A 244 -13.12 0.87 8.39
C ILE A 244 -11.84 1.48 7.85
N LEU A 245 -11.02 2.05 8.72
CA LEU A 245 -9.65 2.41 8.41
C LEU A 245 -8.73 1.38 9.07
N ALA A 246 -8.11 0.50 8.27
CA ALA A 246 -7.08 -0.41 8.73
C ALA A 246 -5.73 0.33 8.78
N LEU A 247 -5.09 0.29 9.94
CA LEU A 247 -3.81 0.93 10.24
C LEU A 247 -3.06 0.11 11.29
N SER A 248 -1.76 0.34 11.48
CA SER A 248 -1.05 -0.37 12.55
C SER A 248 -1.38 0.18 13.93
N ARG A 249 -1.11 -0.60 14.98
CA ARG A 249 -1.18 -0.13 16.36
C ARG A 249 -0.34 1.13 16.59
N LYS A 250 0.90 1.16 16.08
CA LYS A 250 1.79 2.33 16.20
C LYS A 250 1.20 3.56 15.53
N ALA A 251 0.64 3.40 14.32
CA ALA A 251 -0.05 4.46 13.61
C ALA A 251 -1.22 5.00 14.46
N PHE A 252 -2.09 4.11 14.94
CA PHE A 252 -3.23 4.47 15.79
C PHE A 252 -2.83 5.23 17.06
N ASP A 253 -1.81 4.75 17.77
CA ASP A 253 -1.34 5.36 19.01
C ASP A 253 -0.67 6.73 18.78
N SER A 254 -0.08 6.95 17.59
CA SER A 254 0.53 8.23 17.20
C SER A 254 -0.48 9.33 16.86
N LEU A 255 -1.71 8.96 16.49
CA LEU A 255 -2.76 9.92 16.14
C LEU A 255 -3.28 10.66 17.38
N THR A 256 -3.52 11.96 17.27
CA THR A 256 -4.13 12.74 18.35
C THR A 256 -5.60 12.33 18.54
N GLY A 257 -6.17 12.63 19.71
CA GLY A 257 -7.59 12.38 19.96
C GLY A 257 -8.50 13.09 18.95
N GLU A 258 -8.14 14.31 18.54
CA GLU A 258 -8.87 15.08 17.53
C GLU A 258 -8.81 14.42 16.15
N GLN A 259 -7.62 13.98 15.70
CA GLN A 259 -7.47 13.29 14.42
C GLN A 259 -8.29 11.99 14.39
N ARG A 260 -8.26 11.20 15.48
CA ARG A 260 -9.08 9.99 15.60
C ARG A 260 -10.57 10.30 15.50
N GLN A 261 -11.05 11.32 16.24
CA GLN A 261 -12.45 11.75 16.17
C GLN A 261 -12.87 12.19 14.76
N ARG A 262 -12.00 12.88 14.01
CA ARG A 262 -12.28 13.30 12.63
C ARG A 262 -12.43 12.10 11.69
N ILE A 263 -11.56 11.10 11.82
CA ILE A 263 -11.63 9.84 11.05
C ILE A 263 -12.92 9.08 11.41
N GLU A 264 -13.20 8.93 12.70
CA GLU A 264 -14.32 8.15 13.24
C GLU A 264 -15.71 8.71 12.88
N ARG A 265 -15.80 9.92 12.33
CA ARG A 265 -17.03 10.45 11.72
C ARG A 265 -17.51 9.62 10.54
N SER A 266 -16.61 8.93 9.84
CA SER A 266 -16.91 8.23 8.59
C SER A 266 -16.34 6.82 8.47
N ALA A 267 -15.28 6.50 9.23
CA ALA A 267 -14.65 5.18 9.22
C ALA A 267 -14.23 4.76 10.63
N ARG A 268 -14.54 3.51 11.01
CA ARG A 268 -14.07 2.97 12.29
C ARG A 268 -12.59 2.61 12.21
N LEU A 269 -11.81 3.02 13.21
CA LEU A 269 -10.40 2.67 13.32
C LEU A 269 -10.23 1.19 13.69
N VAL A 270 -9.43 0.46 12.91
CA VAL A 270 -9.11 -0.96 13.14
C VAL A 270 -7.59 -1.11 13.23
N PRO A 271 -7.00 -0.92 14.42
CA PRO A 271 -5.57 -1.07 14.63
C PRO A 271 -5.16 -2.54 14.57
N LEU A 272 -4.11 -2.84 13.78
CA LEU A 272 -3.52 -4.16 13.62
C LEU A 272 -2.10 -4.17 14.22
N ASP A 273 -1.80 -5.18 15.03
CA ASP A 273 -0.50 -5.33 15.67
C ASP A 273 0.47 -6.06 14.71
N VAL A 274 1.32 -5.30 14.02
CA VAL A 274 2.29 -5.80 13.02
C VAL A 274 3.74 -5.27 13.22
N PRO A 275 4.26 -5.22 14.47
CA PRO A 275 5.55 -4.58 14.75
C PRO A 275 6.74 -5.26 14.07
N THR A 276 6.67 -6.56 13.78
CA THR A 276 7.72 -7.30 13.08
C THR A 276 7.72 -6.98 11.58
N ILE A 277 6.53 -6.92 10.96
CA ILE A 277 6.41 -6.52 9.55
C ILE A 277 6.96 -5.11 9.32
N GLU A 278 6.69 -4.19 10.25
CA GLU A 278 7.18 -2.82 10.21
C GLU A 278 8.72 -2.70 10.20
N MET A 279 9.45 -3.74 10.60
CA MET A 279 10.91 -3.75 10.48
C MET A 279 11.40 -3.76 9.02
N ALA A 280 10.60 -4.25 8.07
CA ALA A 280 10.92 -4.18 6.64
C ALA A 280 10.59 -2.80 6.01
N GLY A 281 10.12 -1.84 6.81
CA GLY A 281 9.79 -0.48 6.36
C GLY A 281 8.40 -0.35 5.71
N GLY A 282 7.61 -1.42 5.62
CA GLY A 282 6.19 -1.37 5.22
C GLY A 282 5.26 -1.61 6.41
N SER A 283 4.01 -1.16 6.33
CA SER A 283 2.99 -1.41 7.37
C SER A 283 1.67 -1.88 6.75
N VAL A 284 0.55 -1.65 7.42
CA VAL A 284 -0.76 -2.26 7.10
C VAL A 284 -1.22 -1.99 5.66
N ARG A 285 -1.08 -0.76 5.13
CA ARG A 285 -1.46 -0.46 3.73
C ARG A 285 -0.67 -1.31 2.74
N CYS A 286 0.62 -1.54 3.00
CA CYS A 286 1.49 -2.34 2.14
C CYS A 286 1.10 -3.82 2.13
N MET A 287 0.62 -4.35 3.26
CA MET A 287 0.21 -5.75 3.37
C MET A 287 -1.04 -6.10 2.54
N ILE A 288 -1.77 -5.09 2.07
CA ILE A 288 -3.12 -5.23 1.50
C ILE A 288 -3.12 -4.77 0.03
N ALA A 289 -3.32 -5.72 -0.89
CA ALA A 289 -3.72 -5.39 -2.26
C ALA A 289 -5.25 -5.35 -2.36
N GLY A 290 -5.82 -4.18 -2.66
CA GLY A 290 -7.26 -3.99 -2.78
C GLY A 290 -7.85 -4.67 -4.03
N ILE A 291 -9.03 -5.27 -3.88
CA ILE A 291 -9.77 -5.88 -5.00
C ILE A 291 -10.94 -4.97 -5.39
N HIS A 292 -10.78 -4.25 -6.49
CA HIS A 292 -11.78 -3.35 -7.09
C HIS A 292 -12.50 -4.02 -8.29
N LEU A 293 -12.44 -5.35 -8.35
CA LEU A 293 -13.08 -6.17 -9.38
C LEU A 293 -14.47 -6.61 -8.92
N SER A 294 -15.42 -6.70 -9.85
CA SER A 294 -16.73 -7.29 -9.56
C SER A 294 -16.60 -8.80 -9.34
N PRO A 295 -17.16 -9.38 -8.26
CA PRO A 295 -17.19 -10.82 -8.07
C PRO A 295 -17.93 -11.51 -9.22
N ARG A 296 -17.50 -12.71 -9.60
CA ARG A 296 -18.38 -13.60 -10.36
C ARG A 296 -19.46 -14.10 -9.41
N LEU A 297 -20.71 -14.07 -9.83
CA LEU A 297 -21.77 -14.75 -9.10
C LEU A 297 -21.42 -16.24 -9.11
N ALA A 298 -21.38 -16.87 -7.94
CA ALA A 298 -21.41 -18.32 -7.89
C ALA A 298 -22.67 -18.74 -8.65
N ALA A 299 -22.53 -19.63 -9.64
CA ALA A 299 -23.70 -20.23 -10.25
C ALA A 299 -24.53 -20.81 -9.10
N ALA A 300 -25.75 -20.29 -8.91
CA ALA A 300 -26.69 -20.94 -8.03
C ALA A 300 -26.83 -22.36 -8.59
N CYS A 301 -26.33 -23.36 -7.88
CA CYS A 301 -26.64 -24.74 -8.19
C CYS A 301 -28.17 -24.85 -8.11
N ALA A 302 -28.81 -24.93 -9.27
CA ALA A 302 -30.19 -25.34 -9.42
C ALA A 302 -30.33 -26.83 -9.11
#